data_AF-M8B1L6-F1
#
_entry.id   AF-M8B1L6-F1
#
_cell.length_a   1.000
_cell.length_b   1.000
_cell.length_c   1.000
_cell.angle_alpha   90.00
_cell.angle_beta   90.00
_cell.angle_gamma   90.00
#
_symmetry.space_group_name_H-M   'P 1'
#
loop_
_entity.id
_entity.type
_entity.pdbx_description
1 polymer ?
#
loop_
_entity_poly.entity_id
_entity_poly.type
_entity_poly.pdbx_seq_one_letter_code
_entity_poly.pdbx_strand_id
1 'polypeptide(L)'
;MSEKRPLTKITANSPGSDVAAETAAAMAAASLVYKPIDAPYSSSLLGHAQQLFAFADRHRAAYTRTFPELAKYYNSTTYQDELLWASGWLFHATGNGSYLAYATGKNGEDFADLGNPRYFSWDDKRPGTQVLLSRVSFFASQGAGVADDNEGGLESYKQTADAVMCILLPDSETAAFRTEGGLLYVAEWNSLQHPVASAFLAAVYGDYMLTSGKTELTCGGQSFSPDDLRKFAQSQINS
;
A
#
# COMPACT_ATOMS: atom_id res chain seq x y z
N MET A 1 8.65 -22.90 -29.10
CA MET A 1 7.59 -21.90 -28.83
C MET A 1 7.21 -21.25 -30.16
N SER A 2 6.05 -21.59 -30.75
CA SER A 2 5.63 -21.14 -32.09
C SER A 2 4.39 -20.23 -32.07
N GLU A 3 3.84 -19.93 -30.90
CA GLU A 3 2.66 -19.06 -30.77
C GLU A 3 3.03 -17.57 -30.81
N LYS A 4 2.12 -16.75 -31.34
CA LYS A 4 2.26 -15.29 -31.36
C LYS A 4 2.16 -14.73 -29.94
N ARG A 5 3.05 -13.80 -29.59
CA ARG A 5 3.05 -13.05 -28.33
C ARG A 5 2.72 -11.58 -28.61
N PRO A 6 1.44 -11.21 -28.77
CA PRO A 6 1.06 -9.85 -29.11
C PRO A 6 1.39 -8.88 -27.98
N LEU A 7 1.64 -7.62 -28.34
CA LEU A 7 1.89 -6.53 -27.41
C LEU A 7 0.65 -5.64 -27.30
N THR A 8 0.20 -5.41 -26.07
CA THR A 8 -0.87 -4.47 -25.74
C THR A 8 -0.27 -3.33 -24.93
N LYS A 9 -0.74 -2.09 -25.17
CA LYS A 9 -0.28 -0.91 -24.44
C LYS A 9 -1.43 0.02 -24.09
N ILE A 10 -1.32 0.64 -22.93
CA ILE A 10 -2.17 1.75 -22.51
C ILE A 10 -1.73 3.05 -23.21
N THR A 11 -2.68 3.90 -23.53
CA THR A 11 -2.47 5.23 -24.14
C THR A 11 -3.52 6.21 -23.62
N ALA A 12 -3.42 7.50 -23.96
CA ALA A 12 -4.44 8.48 -23.58
C ALA A 12 -5.86 8.13 -24.09
N ASN A 13 -5.95 7.44 -25.24
CA ASN A 13 -7.23 6.99 -25.83
C ASN A 13 -7.63 5.58 -25.38
N SER A 14 -6.71 4.86 -24.73
CA SER A 14 -6.91 3.51 -24.21
C SER A 14 -6.29 3.43 -22.81
N PRO A 15 -6.88 4.10 -21.81
CA PRO A 15 -6.27 4.31 -20.50
C PRO A 15 -6.16 3.03 -19.65
N GLY A 16 -5.36 3.12 -18.58
CA GLY A 16 -5.19 2.08 -17.57
C GLY A 16 -4.42 2.65 -16.39
N SER A 17 -5.14 3.34 -15.51
CA SER A 17 -4.60 4.10 -14.39
C SER A 17 -4.05 3.20 -13.30
N ASP A 18 -4.70 2.08 -13.03
CA ASP A 18 -4.25 1.03 -12.11
C ASP A 18 -2.83 0.56 -12.48
N VAL A 19 -2.64 0.00 -13.68
CA VAL A 19 -1.34 -0.53 -14.11
C VAL A 19 -0.29 0.56 -14.26
N ALA A 20 -0.68 1.77 -14.70
CA ALA A 20 0.24 2.91 -14.80
C ALA A 20 0.68 3.42 -13.42
N ALA A 21 -0.24 3.55 -12.47
CA ALA A 21 0.05 4.01 -11.11
C ALA A 21 0.82 2.94 -10.32
N GLU A 22 0.49 1.65 -10.45
CA GLU A 22 1.30 0.58 -9.85
C GLU A 22 2.73 0.57 -10.41
N THR A 23 2.90 0.79 -11.72
CA THR A 23 4.23 0.93 -12.31
C THR A 23 4.96 2.18 -11.78
N ALA A 24 4.24 3.28 -11.58
CA ALA A 24 4.79 4.49 -10.96
C ALA A 24 5.25 4.22 -9.52
N ALA A 25 4.44 3.53 -8.71
CA ALA A 25 4.78 3.12 -7.35
C ALA A 25 6.04 2.26 -7.33
N ALA A 26 6.11 1.24 -8.19
CA ALA A 26 7.27 0.36 -8.30
C ALA A 26 8.55 1.11 -8.68
N MET A 27 8.49 2.03 -9.65
CA MET A 27 9.63 2.84 -10.07
C MET A 27 10.05 3.85 -8.99
N ALA A 28 9.10 4.47 -8.30
CA ALA A 28 9.39 5.37 -7.19
C ALA A 28 10.06 4.63 -6.02
N ALA A 29 9.54 3.47 -5.62
CA ALA A 29 10.13 2.62 -4.59
C ALA A 29 11.54 2.16 -4.98
N ALA A 30 11.72 1.69 -6.23
CA ALA A 30 13.02 1.28 -6.73
C ALA A 30 14.04 2.43 -6.75
N SER A 31 13.60 3.65 -7.07
CA SER A 31 14.49 4.83 -7.06
C SER A 31 15.13 5.06 -5.69
N LEU A 32 14.38 4.86 -4.59
CA LEU A 32 14.91 4.97 -3.23
C LEU A 32 16.02 3.95 -2.96
N VAL A 33 15.86 2.71 -3.43
CA VAL A 33 16.85 1.63 -3.27
C VAL A 33 18.10 1.92 -4.08
N TYR A 34 17.96 2.38 -5.33
CA TYR A 34 19.09 2.64 -6.22
C TYR A 34 19.79 3.96 -5.92
N LYS A 35 19.18 4.89 -5.18
CA LYS A 35 19.77 6.21 -4.88
C LYS A 35 21.22 6.17 -4.39
N PRO A 36 21.61 5.31 -3.42
CA PRO A 36 23.01 5.18 -2.99
C PRO A 36 23.87 4.26 -3.88
N ILE A 37 23.27 3.49 -4.81
CA ILE A 37 23.96 2.48 -5.63
C ILE A 37 24.28 3.01 -7.03
N ASP A 38 23.29 3.61 -7.69
CA ASP A 38 23.34 4.15 -9.04
C ASP A 38 22.41 5.38 -9.12
N ALA A 39 22.97 6.55 -8.85
CA ALA A 39 22.22 7.81 -8.81
C ALA A 39 21.59 8.17 -10.18
N PRO A 40 22.30 8.06 -11.34
CA PRO A 40 21.69 8.25 -12.65
C PRO A 40 20.47 7.35 -12.92
N TYR A 41 20.58 6.05 -12.59
CA TYR A 41 19.46 5.13 -12.77
C TYR A 41 18.30 5.44 -11.82
N SER A 42 18.59 5.73 -10.55
CA SER A 42 17.60 6.22 -9.59
C SER A 42 16.84 7.44 -10.12
N SER A 43 17.54 8.45 -10.66
CA SER A 43 16.90 9.63 -11.26
C SER A 43 16.05 9.27 -12.48
N SER A 44 16.48 8.33 -13.32
CA SER A 44 15.68 7.85 -14.46
C SER A 44 14.39 7.15 -14.01
N LEU A 45 14.47 6.28 -13.01
CA LEU A 45 13.30 5.61 -12.42
C LEU A 45 12.31 6.62 -11.86
N LEU A 46 12.80 7.57 -11.06
CA LEU A 46 11.94 8.60 -10.46
C LEU A 46 11.27 9.47 -11.53
N GLY A 47 12.01 9.87 -12.58
CA GLY A 47 11.44 10.63 -13.69
C GLY A 47 10.30 9.89 -14.40
N HIS A 48 10.47 8.59 -14.67
CA HIS A 48 9.41 7.77 -15.25
C HIS A 48 8.23 7.58 -14.29
N ALA A 49 8.48 7.40 -12.99
CA ALA A 49 7.42 7.28 -11.98
C ALA A 49 6.50 8.51 -11.99
N GLN A 50 7.08 9.72 -12.01
CA GLN A 50 6.30 10.95 -12.06
C GLN A 50 5.48 11.09 -13.35
N GLN A 51 6.05 10.69 -14.50
CA GLN A 51 5.34 10.70 -15.80
C GLN A 51 4.17 9.72 -15.82
N LEU A 52 4.38 8.49 -15.32
CA LEU A 52 3.36 7.46 -15.26
C LEU A 52 2.23 7.80 -14.30
N PHE A 53 2.55 8.37 -13.13
CA PHE A 53 1.53 8.87 -12.21
C PHE A 53 0.70 9.99 -12.84
N ALA A 54 1.35 10.99 -13.46
CA ALA A 54 0.65 12.06 -14.15
C ALA A 54 -0.24 11.55 -15.31
N PHE A 55 0.22 10.52 -16.03
CA PHE A 55 -0.58 9.85 -17.05
C PHE A 55 -1.80 9.14 -16.44
N ALA A 56 -1.59 8.35 -15.38
CA ALA A 56 -2.62 7.57 -14.70
C ALA A 56 -3.73 8.47 -14.16
N ASP A 57 -3.34 9.59 -13.53
CA ASP A 57 -4.27 10.54 -12.93
C ASP A 57 -5.01 11.39 -13.98
N ARG A 58 -4.35 11.75 -15.08
CA ARG A 58 -4.99 12.53 -16.16
C ARG A 58 -5.97 11.70 -16.99
N HIS A 59 -5.71 10.42 -17.17
CA HIS A 59 -6.49 9.52 -18.02
C HIS A 59 -7.10 8.38 -17.19
N ARG A 60 -8.05 8.72 -16.31
CA ARG A 60 -8.62 7.81 -15.31
C ARG A 60 -9.48 6.70 -15.90
N ALA A 61 -8.99 5.46 -15.85
CA ALA A 61 -9.78 4.24 -16.09
C ALA A 61 -9.06 2.99 -15.59
N ALA A 62 -9.81 1.95 -15.20
CA ALA A 62 -9.21 0.64 -14.98
C ALA A 62 -8.79 0.01 -16.32
N TYR A 63 -7.61 -0.61 -16.40
CA TYR A 63 -7.11 -1.15 -17.67
C TYR A 63 -8.00 -2.25 -18.24
N THR A 64 -8.71 -3.00 -17.39
CA THR A 64 -9.64 -4.06 -17.83
C THR A 64 -10.94 -3.51 -18.39
N ARG A 65 -11.29 -2.24 -18.15
CA ARG A 65 -12.36 -1.58 -18.91
C ARG A 65 -11.92 -1.26 -20.33
N THR A 66 -10.64 -0.98 -20.52
CA THR A 66 -10.03 -0.72 -21.83
C THR A 66 -9.74 -2.01 -22.60
N PHE A 67 -9.32 -3.06 -21.90
CA PHE A 67 -8.97 -4.38 -22.43
C PHE A 67 -9.75 -5.49 -21.69
N PRO A 68 -11.05 -5.65 -21.94
CA PRO A 68 -11.92 -6.58 -21.20
C PRO A 68 -11.47 -8.04 -21.26
N GLU A 69 -10.78 -8.44 -22.33
CA GLU A 69 -10.25 -9.80 -22.50
C GLU A 69 -9.19 -10.18 -21.45
N LEU A 70 -8.58 -9.20 -20.79
CA LEU A 70 -7.56 -9.41 -19.75
C LEU A 70 -8.17 -9.64 -18.36
N ALA A 71 -9.43 -9.25 -18.15
CA ALA A 71 -10.14 -9.38 -16.88
C ALA A 71 -10.25 -10.85 -16.41
N LYS A 72 -10.22 -11.81 -17.35
CA LYS A 72 -10.24 -13.24 -17.01
C LYS A 72 -8.98 -13.75 -16.30
N TYR A 73 -7.91 -12.95 -16.25
CA TYR A 73 -6.65 -13.31 -15.59
C TYR A 73 -6.38 -12.42 -14.38
N TYR A 74 -6.31 -11.12 -14.62
CA TYR A 74 -6.10 -10.11 -13.59
C TYR A 74 -7.19 -9.07 -13.80
N ASN A 75 -8.30 -9.21 -13.08
CA ASN A 75 -9.36 -8.21 -13.13
C ASN A 75 -9.06 -7.06 -12.16
N SER A 76 -8.95 -5.84 -12.67
CA SER A 76 -8.91 -4.66 -11.82
C SER A 76 -10.27 -4.37 -11.19
N THR A 77 -10.33 -4.30 -9.87
CA THR A 77 -11.53 -3.88 -9.14
C THR A 77 -11.72 -2.36 -9.22
N THR A 78 -10.64 -1.60 -9.04
CA THR A 78 -10.60 -0.14 -9.17
C THR A 78 -9.16 0.28 -9.44
N TYR A 79 -8.96 1.56 -9.79
CA TYR A 79 -7.63 2.17 -9.97
C TYR A 79 -7.30 3.19 -8.87
N GLN A 80 -8.27 3.42 -7.99
CA GLN A 80 -8.29 4.53 -7.05
C GLN A 80 -7.24 4.35 -5.95
N ASP A 81 -7.06 3.13 -5.48
CA ASP A 81 -6.07 2.75 -4.49
C ASP A 81 -4.65 2.73 -5.06
N GLU A 82 -4.44 2.33 -6.32
CA GLU A 82 -3.12 2.46 -6.97
C GLU A 82 -2.69 3.92 -7.10
N LEU A 83 -3.63 4.84 -7.37
CA LEU A 83 -3.31 6.27 -7.40
C LEU A 83 -2.83 6.77 -6.02
N LEU A 84 -3.47 6.34 -4.93
CA LEU A 84 -3.03 6.69 -3.58
C LEU A 84 -1.68 6.05 -3.25
N TRP A 85 -1.50 4.78 -3.63
CA TRP A 85 -0.27 4.01 -3.42
C TRP A 85 0.92 4.65 -4.13
N ALA A 86 0.77 4.99 -5.41
CA ALA A 86 1.78 5.68 -6.21
C ALA A 86 2.11 7.06 -5.64
N SER A 87 1.09 7.82 -5.22
CA SER A 87 1.29 9.12 -4.60
C SER A 87 2.09 9.00 -3.29
N GLY A 88 1.77 8.01 -2.44
CA GLY A 88 2.52 7.74 -1.21
C GLY A 88 3.99 7.42 -1.47
N TRP A 89 4.30 6.57 -2.46
CA TRP A 89 5.69 6.29 -2.83
C TRP A 89 6.41 7.49 -3.43
N LEU A 90 5.74 8.27 -4.27
CA LEU A 90 6.30 9.50 -4.84
C LEU A 90 6.59 10.54 -3.76
N PHE A 91 5.73 10.67 -2.75
CA PHE A 91 6.01 11.50 -1.57
C PHE A 91 7.31 11.04 -0.89
N HIS A 92 7.46 9.75 -0.58
CA HIS A 92 8.67 9.24 0.05
C HIS A 92 9.92 9.37 -0.82
N ALA A 93 9.80 9.23 -2.14
CA ALA A 93 10.92 9.35 -3.08
C ALA A 93 11.39 10.79 -3.31
N THR A 94 10.46 11.76 -3.28
CA THR A 94 10.73 13.15 -3.67
C THR A 94 10.79 14.13 -2.50
N GLY A 95 10.09 13.83 -1.39
CA GLY A 95 9.80 14.80 -0.33
C GLY A 95 8.82 15.90 -0.74
N ASN A 96 8.19 15.81 -1.91
CA ASN A 96 7.25 16.82 -2.38
C ASN A 96 5.87 16.62 -1.70
N GLY A 97 5.48 17.56 -0.84
CA GLY A 97 4.23 17.54 -0.09
C GLY A 97 2.96 17.49 -0.96
N SER A 98 3.02 17.88 -2.24
CA SER A 98 1.85 17.79 -3.13
C SER A 98 1.35 16.34 -3.32
N TYR A 99 2.26 15.36 -3.27
CA TYR A 99 1.88 13.95 -3.36
C TYR A 99 1.24 13.45 -2.06
N LEU A 100 1.70 13.95 -0.91
CA LEU A 100 1.06 13.63 0.36
C LEU A 100 -0.33 14.24 0.43
N ALA A 101 -0.45 15.53 0.11
CA ALA A 101 -1.73 16.25 0.02
C ALA A 101 -2.70 15.59 -0.99
N TYR A 102 -2.19 15.01 -2.09
CA TYR A 102 -3.01 14.23 -3.01
C TYR A 102 -3.62 13.01 -2.30
N ALA A 103 -2.84 12.30 -1.49
CA ALA A 103 -3.28 11.09 -0.81
C ALA A 103 -4.11 11.38 0.46
N THR A 104 -3.91 12.52 1.13
CA THR A 104 -4.54 12.88 2.41
C THR A 104 -5.68 13.89 2.27
N GLY A 105 -5.81 14.55 1.12
CA GLY A 105 -6.93 15.43 0.79
C GLY A 105 -8.11 14.69 0.17
N LYS A 106 -8.80 15.35 -0.77
CA LYS A 106 -10.06 14.85 -1.36
C LYS A 106 -9.97 13.46 -2.00
N ASN A 107 -8.86 13.13 -2.68
CA ASN A 107 -8.72 11.77 -3.23
C ASN A 107 -8.58 10.74 -2.10
N GLY A 108 -7.93 11.08 -0.98
CA GLY A 108 -7.90 10.22 0.21
C GLY A 108 -9.29 9.95 0.75
N GLU A 109 -10.09 11.01 0.93
CA GLU A 109 -11.49 10.90 1.37
C GLU A 109 -12.32 10.00 0.44
N ASP A 110 -12.10 10.09 -0.87
CA ASP A 110 -12.88 9.33 -1.86
C ASP A 110 -12.40 7.90 -2.08
N PHE A 111 -11.08 7.65 -1.98
CA PHE A 111 -10.44 6.44 -2.52
C PHE A 111 -9.88 5.52 -1.45
N ALA A 112 -9.51 6.05 -0.28
CA ALA A 112 -8.72 5.30 0.71
C ALA A 112 -9.55 4.33 1.56
N ASP A 113 -10.89 4.50 1.58
CA ASP A 113 -11.82 3.71 2.39
C ASP A 113 -11.40 3.67 3.88
N LEU A 114 -11.09 4.85 4.42
CA LEU A 114 -10.56 4.99 5.78
C LEU A 114 -11.57 4.50 6.82
N GLY A 115 -11.06 3.82 7.85
CA GLY A 115 -11.87 3.15 8.88
C GLY A 115 -12.24 1.71 8.56
N ASN A 116 -12.07 1.26 7.31
CA ASN A 116 -12.39 -0.11 6.89
C ASN A 116 -11.10 -0.91 6.63
N PRO A 117 -10.67 -1.79 7.55
CA PRO A 117 -9.46 -2.60 7.36
C PRO A 117 -9.66 -3.64 6.24
N ARG A 118 -8.66 -3.79 5.38
CA ARG A 118 -8.65 -4.73 4.23
C ARG A 118 -7.35 -5.53 4.18
N TYR A 119 -7.21 -6.40 3.18
CA TYR A 119 -6.01 -7.23 2.98
C TYR A 119 -5.22 -6.78 1.75
N PHE A 120 -3.90 -6.60 1.93
CA PHE A 120 -3.02 -6.16 0.85
C PHE A 120 -2.90 -7.23 -0.23
N SER A 121 -2.99 -6.82 -1.50
CA SER A 121 -2.90 -7.72 -2.64
C SER A 121 -2.47 -6.99 -3.91
N TRP A 122 -2.30 -7.74 -4.99
CA TRP A 122 -2.03 -7.18 -6.31
C TRP A 122 -3.19 -6.32 -6.85
N ASP A 123 -4.40 -6.42 -6.30
CA ASP A 123 -5.59 -5.63 -6.69
C ASP A 123 -5.99 -4.63 -5.59
N ASP A 124 -5.73 -4.96 -4.31
CA ASP A 124 -5.98 -4.21 -3.07
C ASP A 124 -4.79 -3.42 -2.48
N LYS A 125 -4.48 -2.16 -2.83
CA LYS A 125 -3.32 -1.42 -2.26
C LYS A 125 -3.61 -0.64 -0.99
N ARG A 126 -4.87 -0.43 -0.60
CA ARG A 126 -5.22 0.44 0.54
C ARG A 126 -4.50 0.07 1.83
N PRO A 127 -4.40 -1.22 2.25
CA PRO A 127 -3.70 -1.56 3.48
C PRO A 127 -2.21 -1.21 3.41
N GLY A 128 -1.60 -1.41 2.24
CA GLY A 128 -0.21 -1.00 1.98
C GLY A 128 -0.04 0.51 2.09
N THR A 129 -0.93 1.29 1.45
CA THR A 129 -0.93 2.76 1.52
C THR A 129 -1.12 3.27 2.95
N GLN A 130 -2.04 2.66 3.71
CA GLN A 130 -2.30 3.02 5.10
C GLN A 130 -1.08 2.78 5.98
N VAL A 131 -0.44 1.61 5.88
CA VAL A 131 0.82 1.33 6.58
C VAL A 131 1.92 2.30 6.14
N LEU A 132 2.09 2.52 4.84
CA LEU A 132 3.11 3.41 4.29
C LEU A 132 2.97 4.84 4.81
N LEU A 133 1.77 5.43 4.74
CA LEU A 133 1.53 6.80 5.18
C LEU A 133 1.49 6.94 6.71
N SER A 134 1.12 5.88 7.46
CA SER A 134 1.23 5.89 8.93
C SER A 134 2.66 6.14 9.41
N ARG A 135 3.67 5.78 8.60
CA ARG A 135 5.08 6.08 8.85
C ARG A 135 5.30 7.57 9.10
N VAL A 136 4.63 8.43 8.35
CA VAL A 136 4.76 9.89 8.52
C VAL A 136 4.33 10.29 9.93
N SER A 137 3.17 9.82 10.38
CA SER A 137 2.66 10.08 11.73
C SER A 137 3.56 9.52 12.83
N PHE A 138 4.16 8.34 12.62
CA PHE A 138 5.12 7.76 13.57
C PHE A 138 6.39 8.58 13.76
N PHE A 139 6.87 9.25 12.71
CA PHE A 139 8.16 9.96 12.72
C PHE A 139 8.03 11.49 12.60
N ALA A 140 6.82 12.04 12.58
CA ALA A 140 6.58 13.48 12.48
C ALA A 140 7.23 14.27 13.64
N SER A 141 7.34 13.67 14.83
CA SER A 141 8.02 14.26 16.00
C SER A 141 9.56 14.26 15.91
N GLN A 142 10.15 13.58 14.92
CA GLN A 142 11.61 13.43 14.76
C GLN A 142 12.23 14.32 13.67
N GLY A 143 11.57 15.42 13.28
CA GLY A 143 12.20 16.48 12.48
C GLY A 143 11.93 16.45 10.98
N ALA A 144 10.89 15.75 10.52
CA ALA A 144 10.38 15.94 9.16
C ALA A 144 9.50 17.20 9.14
N GLY A 145 9.92 18.23 8.39
CA GLY A 145 9.14 19.44 8.14
C GLY A 145 7.88 19.14 7.32
N VAL A 146 6.89 18.48 7.95
CA VAL A 146 5.54 18.32 7.42
C VAL A 146 4.82 19.64 7.68
N ALA A 147 5.20 20.65 6.89
CA ALA A 147 4.46 21.89 6.82
C ALA A 147 3.18 21.64 6.00
N ASP A 148 2.03 21.97 6.60
CA ASP A 148 0.74 22.13 5.93
C ASP A 148 0.02 20.87 5.38
N ASP A 149 -0.09 19.79 6.15
CA ASP A 149 -1.15 18.80 5.88
C ASP A 149 -2.28 18.90 6.91
N ASN A 150 -3.51 18.94 6.39
CA ASN A 150 -4.76 18.80 7.14
C ASN A 150 -4.62 17.68 8.18
N GLU A 151 -4.44 18.07 9.45
CA GLU A 151 -4.04 17.17 10.55
C GLU A 151 -4.92 15.90 10.68
N GLY A 152 -6.14 15.91 10.15
CA GLY A 152 -7.05 14.76 10.15
C GLY A 152 -6.70 13.63 9.18
N GLY A 153 -6.15 13.91 7.99
CA GLY A 153 -6.00 12.90 6.93
C GLY A 153 -4.99 11.80 7.30
N LEU A 154 -3.78 12.22 7.70
CA LEU A 154 -2.71 11.30 8.15
C LEU A 154 -3.11 10.50 9.39
N GLU A 155 -3.85 11.12 10.31
CA GLU A 155 -4.35 10.44 11.50
C GLU A 155 -5.35 9.34 11.13
N SER A 156 -6.27 9.60 10.20
CA SER A 156 -7.20 8.57 9.70
C SER A 156 -6.49 7.42 8.97
N TYR A 157 -5.41 7.68 8.22
CA TYR A 157 -4.57 6.61 7.65
C TYR A 157 -3.92 5.76 8.74
N LYS A 158 -3.39 6.41 9.79
CA LYS A 158 -2.81 5.70 10.94
C LYS A 158 -3.85 4.87 11.69
N GLN A 159 -5.03 5.41 11.95
CA GLN A 159 -6.12 4.69 12.60
C GLN A 159 -6.59 3.48 11.78
N THR A 160 -6.64 3.63 10.46
CA THR A 160 -6.99 2.50 9.58
C THR A 160 -5.86 1.48 9.55
N ALA A 161 -4.59 1.90 9.58
CA ALA A 161 -3.45 0.99 9.70
C ALA A 161 -3.46 0.23 11.05
N ASP A 162 -3.79 0.90 12.16
CA ASP A 162 -4.03 0.28 13.47
C ASP A 162 -5.14 -0.79 13.35
N ALA A 163 -6.27 -0.47 12.70
CA ALA A 163 -7.36 -1.42 12.47
C ALA A 163 -6.95 -2.60 11.58
N VAL A 164 -6.13 -2.38 10.55
CA VAL A 164 -5.55 -3.47 9.73
C VAL A 164 -4.71 -4.37 10.63
N MET A 165 -3.86 -3.82 11.51
CA MET A 165 -3.07 -4.66 12.43
C MET A 165 -3.95 -5.44 13.40
N CYS A 166 -5.03 -4.85 13.90
CA CYS A 166 -5.95 -5.49 14.83
C CYS A 166 -6.61 -6.74 14.23
N ILE A 167 -7.08 -6.70 12.98
CA ILE A 167 -7.66 -7.89 12.34
C ILE A 167 -6.64 -9.02 12.15
N LEU A 168 -5.34 -8.69 12.10
CA LEU A 168 -4.24 -9.64 11.95
C LEU A 168 -3.79 -10.30 13.25
N LEU A 169 -4.18 -9.78 14.41
CA LEU A 169 -3.80 -10.35 15.70
C LEU A 169 -4.84 -11.40 16.15
N PRO A 170 -4.43 -12.63 16.51
CA PRO A 170 -5.37 -13.71 16.79
C PRO A 170 -6.19 -13.50 18.07
N ASP A 171 -5.61 -12.86 19.08
CA ASP A 171 -6.28 -12.60 20.36
C ASP A 171 -7.06 -11.28 20.38
N SER A 172 -7.13 -10.57 19.24
CA SER A 172 -7.87 -9.33 19.11
C SER A 172 -9.38 -9.58 18.98
N GLU A 173 -10.21 -8.72 19.57
CA GLU A 173 -11.67 -8.78 19.39
C GLU A 173 -12.13 -8.67 17.93
N THR A 174 -11.33 -8.05 17.05
CA THR A 174 -11.63 -7.90 15.62
C THR A 174 -10.86 -8.91 14.75
N ALA A 175 -10.27 -9.94 15.36
CA ALA A 175 -9.46 -10.93 14.67
C ALA A 175 -10.20 -11.55 13.47
N ALA A 176 -9.52 -11.56 12.33
CA ALA A 176 -10.01 -12.22 11.12
C ALA A 176 -10.04 -13.76 11.26
N PHE A 177 -10.78 -14.42 10.36
CA PHE A 177 -10.86 -15.87 10.35
C PHE A 177 -9.50 -16.54 10.10
N ARG A 178 -9.26 -17.64 10.82
CA ARG A 178 -8.09 -18.50 10.67
C ARG A 178 -8.50 -19.95 10.55
N THR A 179 -7.72 -20.72 9.81
CA THR A 179 -7.84 -22.19 9.80
C THR A 179 -7.50 -22.79 11.17
N GLU A 180 -7.82 -24.07 11.38
CA GLU A 180 -7.43 -24.80 12.59
C GLU A 180 -5.90 -24.78 12.84
N GLY A 181 -5.10 -24.74 11.77
CA GLY A 181 -3.64 -24.62 11.84
C GLY A 181 -3.10 -23.20 12.08
N GLY A 182 -3.97 -22.19 12.24
CA GLY A 182 -3.56 -20.80 12.53
C GLY A 182 -3.25 -19.92 11.32
N LEU A 183 -3.37 -20.45 10.09
CA LEU A 183 -3.25 -19.65 8.86
C LEU A 183 -4.39 -18.62 8.75
N LEU A 184 -4.04 -17.35 8.54
CA LEU A 184 -4.98 -16.30 8.13
C LEU A 184 -5.56 -16.65 6.77
N TYR A 185 -6.87 -16.93 6.74
CA TYR A 185 -7.54 -17.41 5.54
C TYR A 185 -8.53 -16.36 5.03
N VAL A 186 -8.14 -15.69 3.95
CA VAL A 186 -8.89 -14.56 3.36
C VAL A 186 -9.69 -14.99 2.14
N ALA A 187 -9.10 -15.80 1.27
CA ALA A 187 -9.70 -16.24 0.03
C ALA A 187 -9.22 -17.64 -0.33
N GLU A 188 -10.08 -18.41 -1.00
CA GLU A 188 -9.74 -19.74 -1.51
C GLU A 188 -8.67 -19.66 -2.61
N TRP A 189 -8.82 -18.71 -3.53
CA TRP A 189 -7.87 -18.51 -4.60
C TRP A 189 -6.62 -17.80 -4.09
N ASN A 190 -5.46 -18.42 -4.32
CA ASN A 190 -4.17 -17.92 -3.87
C ASN A 190 -4.14 -17.67 -2.34
N SER A 191 -4.55 -18.68 -1.59
CA SER A 191 -4.74 -18.62 -0.13
C SER A 191 -3.52 -18.17 0.67
N LEU A 192 -2.31 -18.28 0.11
CA LEU A 192 -1.06 -17.82 0.74
C LEU A 192 -0.69 -16.37 0.44
N GLN A 193 -1.30 -15.73 -0.57
CA GLN A 193 -0.95 -14.35 -0.94
C GLN A 193 -1.24 -13.37 0.18
N HIS A 194 -2.45 -13.41 0.72
CA HIS A 194 -2.90 -12.51 1.78
C HIS A 194 -2.14 -12.71 3.09
N PRO A 195 -1.97 -13.93 3.64
CA PRO A 195 -1.22 -14.12 4.88
C PRO A 195 0.23 -13.65 4.76
N VAL A 196 0.92 -13.93 3.65
CA VAL A 196 2.32 -13.49 3.44
C VAL A 196 2.39 -11.96 3.31
N ALA A 197 1.48 -11.34 2.55
CA ALA A 197 1.40 -9.89 2.42
C ALA A 197 1.08 -9.19 3.75
N SER A 198 0.14 -9.75 4.52
CA SER A 198 -0.22 -9.27 5.86
C SER A 198 0.93 -9.44 6.85
N ALA A 199 1.69 -10.53 6.80
CA ALA A 199 2.88 -10.73 7.61
C ALA A 199 3.95 -9.68 7.34
N PHE A 200 4.18 -9.35 6.07
CA PHE A 200 5.07 -8.26 5.69
C PHE A 200 4.61 -6.91 6.26
N LEU A 201 3.34 -6.57 6.10
CA LEU A 201 2.80 -5.31 6.65
C LEU A 201 2.88 -5.27 8.19
N ALA A 202 2.59 -6.38 8.88
CA ALA A 202 2.70 -6.47 10.33
C ALA A 202 4.14 -6.30 10.82
N ALA A 203 5.11 -6.89 10.12
CA ALA A 203 6.53 -6.72 10.44
C ALA A 203 6.96 -5.25 10.27
N VAL A 204 6.61 -4.62 9.14
CA VAL A 204 6.91 -3.20 8.87
C VAL A 204 6.27 -2.28 9.90
N TYR A 205 5.00 -2.51 10.24
CA TYR A 205 4.29 -1.70 11.23
C TYR A 205 4.88 -1.86 12.64
N GLY A 206 5.24 -3.09 13.02
CA GLY A 206 5.95 -3.37 14.26
C GLY A 206 7.30 -2.64 14.34
N ASP A 207 8.06 -2.60 13.23
CA ASP A 207 9.32 -1.85 13.17
C ASP A 207 9.11 -0.33 13.29
N TYR A 208 8.01 0.23 12.74
CA TYR A 208 7.66 1.63 12.97
C TYR A 208 7.37 1.91 14.44
N MET A 209 6.57 1.05 15.08
CA MET A 209 6.26 1.16 16.50
C MET A 209 7.54 1.12 17.36
N LEU A 210 8.42 0.14 17.14
CA LEU A 210 9.68 0.01 17.87
C LEU A 210 10.58 1.25 17.69
N THR A 211 10.75 1.70 16.45
CA THR A 211 11.67 2.80 16.13
C THR A 211 11.14 4.14 16.63
N SER A 212 9.82 4.34 16.66
CA SER A 212 9.20 5.56 17.19
C SER A 212 9.02 5.53 18.72
N GLY A 213 9.32 4.42 19.39
CA GLY A 213 9.05 4.22 20.82
C GLY A 213 7.58 4.02 21.19
N LYS A 214 6.69 3.71 20.22
CA LYS A 214 5.30 3.32 20.51
C LYS A 214 5.31 1.86 20.97
N THR A 215 5.01 1.61 22.24
CA THR A 215 5.09 0.27 22.83
C THR A 215 3.80 -0.53 22.72
N GLU A 216 2.67 0.12 22.40
CA GLU A 216 1.35 -0.51 22.41
C GLU A 216 0.49 -0.09 21.22
N LEU A 217 -0.23 -1.06 20.66
CA LEU A 217 -1.34 -0.93 19.72
C LEU A 217 -2.62 -1.33 20.43
N THR A 218 -3.64 -0.48 20.45
CA THR A 218 -4.92 -0.79 21.10
C THR A 218 -5.94 -1.31 20.08
N CYS A 219 -6.48 -2.50 20.33
CA CYS A 219 -7.51 -3.15 19.53
C CYS A 219 -8.68 -3.55 20.43
N GLY A 220 -9.84 -2.90 20.31
CA GLY A 220 -11.02 -3.27 21.11
C GLY A 220 -10.82 -3.19 22.64
N GLY A 221 -9.90 -2.34 23.12
CA GLY A 221 -9.57 -2.23 24.55
C GLY A 221 -8.48 -3.20 25.05
N GLN A 222 -7.98 -4.08 24.18
CA GLN A 222 -6.76 -4.88 24.44
C GLN A 222 -5.53 -4.17 23.88
N SER A 223 -4.39 -4.25 24.56
CA SER A 223 -3.11 -3.73 24.08
C SER A 223 -2.23 -4.85 23.55
N PHE A 224 -1.61 -4.61 22.40
CA PHE A 224 -0.67 -5.50 21.73
C PHE A 224 0.67 -4.82 21.52
N SER A 225 1.75 -5.57 21.70
CA SER A 225 3.12 -5.07 21.53
C SER A 225 3.61 -5.24 20.08
N PRO A 226 4.70 -4.55 19.68
CA PRO A 226 5.36 -4.83 18.42
C PRO A 226 5.81 -6.29 18.28
N ASP A 227 6.16 -6.94 19.39
CA ASP A 227 6.52 -8.36 19.41
C ASP A 227 5.34 -9.26 19.04
N ASP A 228 4.11 -8.86 19.35
CA ASP A 228 2.91 -9.64 18.98
C ASP A 228 2.64 -9.55 17.48
N LEU A 229 2.86 -8.38 16.87
CA LEU A 229 2.85 -8.23 15.40
C LEU A 229 3.94 -9.08 14.75
N ARG A 230 5.14 -9.14 15.35
CA ARG A 230 6.25 -9.96 14.86
C ARG A 230 5.98 -11.46 14.99
N LYS A 231 5.37 -11.91 16.09
CA LYS A 231 4.93 -13.31 16.28
C LYS A 231 3.87 -13.69 15.26
N PHE A 232 2.91 -12.82 14.99
CA PHE A 232 1.95 -13.03 13.91
C PHE A 232 2.67 -13.15 12.56
N ALA A 233 3.57 -12.22 12.22
CA ALA A 233 4.28 -12.28 10.95
C ALA A 233 5.06 -13.60 10.79
N GLN A 234 5.76 -14.05 11.84
CA GLN A 234 6.48 -15.33 11.84
C GLN A 234 5.54 -16.53 11.69
N SER A 235 4.36 -16.51 12.32
CA SER A 235 3.43 -17.63 12.24
C SER A 235 2.90 -17.84 10.83
N GLN A 236 2.71 -16.79 10.03
CA GLN A 236 2.23 -16.91 8.65
C GLN A 236 3.30 -17.30 7.63
N ILE A 237 4.59 -17.23 8.00
CA ILE A 237 5.70 -17.69 7.15
C ILE A 237 6.08 -19.14 7.47
N ASN A 238 5.89 -19.56 8.72
CA ASN A 238 6.25 -20.89 9.21
C ASN A 238 5.06 -21.87 9.24
N SER A 239 3.85 -21.40 8.91
CA SER A 239 2.60 -22.18 8.83
C SER A 239 2.58 -23.19 7.68
#